data_AF-A0A950FMA8-F1
#
_entry.id   AF-A0A950FMA8-F1
#
_cell.length_a   1.000
_cell.length_b   1.000
_cell.length_c   1.000
_cell.angle_alpha   90.00
_cell.angle_beta   90.00
_cell.angle_gamma   90.00
#
_symmetry.space_group_name_H-M   'P 1'
#
loop_
_entity.id
_entity.type
_entity.pdbx_description
1 polymer ?
#
loop_
_entity_poly.entity_id
_entity_poly.type
_entity_poly.pdbx_seq_one_letter_code
_entity_poly.pdbx_strand_id
1 'polypeptide(L)'
;DRRVSTAHLIEVEKLRIGLAHALPTPDETTERVFMNAMQTHLGGPVDVLVLGHSHLEGVVRFGSTLVVNPGSATLPRNLVGVPGTVGILEIASGGHLSVEIIKLG
;
A
#
# COMPACT_ATOMS: atom_id res chain seq x y z
N ASP A 1 -9.75 19.20 -1.39
CA ASP A 1 -8.40 19.37 -1.99
C ASP A 1 -8.02 18.05 -2.63
N ARG A 2 -7.48 18.03 -3.86
CA ARG A 2 -7.08 16.80 -4.58
C ARG A 2 -6.06 15.97 -3.81
N ARG A 3 -5.27 16.60 -2.91
CA ARG A 3 -4.28 15.94 -2.03
C ARG A 3 -4.89 15.12 -0.89
N VAL A 4 -6.20 15.28 -0.62
CA VAL A 4 -6.91 14.58 0.46
C VAL A 4 -7.98 13.65 -0.15
N SER A 5 -7.68 13.10 -1.32
CA SER A 5 -8.55 12.10 -1.95
C SER A 5 -8.51 10.81 -1.15
N THR A 6 -9.59 10.03 -1.20
CA THR A 6 -9.66 8.71 -0.55
C THR A 6 -8.71 7.71 -1.17
N ALA A 7 -8.38 7.90 -2.45
CA ALA A 7 -7.38 7.14 -3.18
C ALA A 7 -6.63 8.02 -4.19
N HIS A 8 -5.40 7.62 -4.47
CA HIS A 8 -4.51 8.22 -5.46
C HIS A 8 -3.93 7.14 -6.37
N LEU A 9 -3.90 7.42 -7.67
CA LEU A 9 -3.14 6.65 -8.65
C LEU A 9 -1.93 7.48 -9.08
N ILE A 10 -0.75 6.88 -9.01
CA ILE A 10 0.53 7.45 -9.41
C ILE A 10 1.12 6.55 -10.49
N GLU A 11 1.58 7.12 -11.60
CA GLU A 11 2.25 6.38 -12.67
C GLU A 11 3.70 6.85 -12.78
N VAL A 12 4.66 5.95 -12.54
CA VAL A 12 6.10 6.22 -12.54
C VAL A 12 6.83 5.00 -13.11
N GLU A 13 7.79 5.21 -14.01
CA GLU A 13 8.56 4.11 -14.65
C GLU A 13 7.68 2.99 -15.22
N LYS A 14 6.51 3.37 -15.78
CA LYS A 14 5.47 2.48 -16.33
C LYS A 14 4.76 1.59 -15.29
N LEU A 15 5.02 1.80 -14.00
CA LEU A 15 4.29 1.16 -12.90
C LEU A 15 3.09 2.01 -12.52
N ARG A 16 1.96 1.35 -12.29
CA ARG A 16 0.75 1.91 -11.69
C ARG A 16 0.79 1.66 -10.18
N ILE A 17 0.77 2.72 -9.40
CA ILE A 17 0.88 2.67 -7.94
C ILE A 17 -0.40 3.27 -7.34
N GLY A 18 -1.17 2.43 -6.66
CA GLY A 18 -2.32 2.86 -5.87
C GLY A 18 -1.89 3.25 -4.46
N LEU A 19 -2.42 4.36 -3.96
CA LEU A 19 -2.33 4.75 -2.55
C LEU A 19 -3.74 4.97 -2.02
N ALA A 20 -4.13 4.24 -0.97
CA ALA A 20 -5.40 4.40 -0.30
C ALA A 20 -5.24 4.10 1.20
N HIS A 21 -6.06 4.71 2.06
CA HIS A 21 -5.95 4.40 3.50
C HIS A 21 -6.41 2.96 3.81
N ALA A 22 -7.52 2.55 3.20
CA ALA A 22 -8.07 1.21 3.34
C ALA A 22 -8.76 0.81 2.04
N LEU A 23 -8.47 -0.40 1.58
CA LEU A 23 -9.29 -1.15 0.62
C LEU A 23 -9.46 -2.55 1.22
N PRO A 24 -10.57 -3.26 0.94
CA PRO A 24 -10.74 -4.64 1.38
C PRO A 24 -9.54 -5.46 0.96
N THR A 25 -8.71 -5.89 1.91
CA THR A 25 -7.49 -6.62 1.57
C THR A 25 -7.77 -8.10 1.37
N PRO A 26 -6.90 -8.81 0.63
CA PRO A 26 -7.02 -10.24 0.42
C PRO A 26 -7.22 -11.08 1.67
N ASP A 27 -6.62 -10.69 2.80
CA ASP A 27 -6.76 -11.40 4.08
C ASP A 27 -8.17 -11.26 4.68
N GLU A 28 -8.96 -10.31 4.18
CA GLU A 28 -10.28 -9.95 4.68
C GLU A 28 -11.39 -10.30 3.67
N THR A 29 -11.05 -10.60 2.40
CA THR A 29 -12.04 -10.76 1.34
C THR A 29 -11.58 -11.63 0.15
N THR A 30 -12.48 -11.84 -0.81
CA THR A 30 -12.18 -12.59 -2.04
C THR A 30 -11.44 -11.73 -3.08
N GLU A 31 -10.67 -12.37 -3.97
CA GLU A 31 -10.00 -11.69 -5.10
C GLU A 31 -10.94 -10.81 -5.92
N ARG A 32 -12.16 -11.29 -6.19
CA ARG A 32 -13.17 -10.52 -6.92
C ARG A 32 -13.50 -9.20 -6.22
N VAL A 33 -13.65 -9.20 -4.89
CA VAL A 33 -13.96 -7.99 -4.12
C VAL A 33 -12.78 -7.04 -4.13
N PHE A 34 -11.55 -7.55 -3.96
CA PHE A 34 -10.32 -6.76 -4.06
C PHE A 34 -10.20 -6.07 -5.43
N MET A 35 -10.40 -6.83 -6.51
CA MET A 35 -10.36 -6.31 -7.89
C MET A 35 -11.44 -5.26 -8.14
N ASN A 36 -12.67 -5.47 -7.64
CA ASN A 36 -13.75 -4.49 -7.76
C ASN A 36 -13.43 -3.19 -6.99
N ALA A 37 -12.79 -3.29 -5.83
CA ALA A 37 -12.35 -2.15 -5.06
C ALA A 37 -11.27 -1.36 -5.81
N MET A 38 -10.27 -2.04 -6.38
CA MET A 38 -9.27 -1.39 -7.25
C MET A 38 -9.91 -0.75 -8.48
N GLN A 39 -10.86 -1.41 -9.14
CA GLN A 39 -11.58 -0.83 -10.28
C GLN A 39 -12.32 0.45 -9.89
N THR A 40 -12.98 0.45 -8.73
CA THR A 40 -13.78 1.58 -8.24
C THR A 40 -12.92 2.77 -7.83
N HIS A 41 -11.81 2.52 -7.12
CA HIS A 41 -11.01 3.57 -6.49
C HIS A 41 -9.77 4.00 -7.28
N LEU A 42 -9.25 3.12 -8.14
CA LEU A 42 -7.99 3.31 -8.88
C LEU A 42 -8.16 3.17 -10.40
N GLY A 43 -9.40 2.90 -10.86
CA GLY A 43 -9.70 2.73 -12.29
C GLY A 43 -9.20 1.42 -12.90
N GLY A 44 -8.74 0.47 -12.08
CA GLY A 44 -8.33 -0.87 -12.50
C GLY A 44 -7.19 -1.45 -11.68
N PRO A 45 -6.60 -2.57 -12.13
CA PRO A 45 -5.49 -3.23 -11.44
C PRO A 45 -4.24 -2.35 -11.40
N VAL A 46 -3.51 -2.40 -10.29
CA VAL A 46 -2.24 -1.68 -10.09
C VAL A 46 -1.10 -2.66 -9.83
N ASP A 47 0.13 -2.25 -10.13
CA ASP A 47 1.33 -3.07 -9.88
C ASP A 47 1.69 -3.07 -8.39
N VAL A 48 1.53 -1.92 -7.74
CA VAL A 48 1.75 -1.73 -6.30
C VAL A 48 0.54 -1.05 -5.69
N LEU A 49 0.09 -1.56 -4.55
CA LEU A 49 -0.96 -0.94 -3.74
C LEU A 49 -0.43 -0.67 -2.33
N VAL A 50 -0.32 0.60 -1.96
CA VAL A 50 0.06 1.04 -0.62
C VAL A 50 -1.22 1.29 0.20
N LEU A 51 -1.35 0.56 1.31
CA LEU A 51 -2.47 0.63 2.25
C LEU A 51 -2.01 0.98 3.66
N GLY A 52 -2.95 1.40 4.50
CA GLY A 52 -2.75 1.63 5.94
C GLY A 52 -3.79 0.89 6.77
N HIS A 53 -4.48 1.63 7.65
CA HIS A 53 -5.58 1.17 8.52
C HIS A 53 -5.21 0.19 9.63
N SER A 54 -4.62 -0.97 9.32
CA SER A 54 -4.36 -2.03 10.31
C SER A 54 -3.26 -1.69 11.32
N HIS A 55 -2.37 -0.77 10.95
CA HIS A 55 -1.11 -0.47 11.65
C HIS A 55 -0.15 -1.67 11.74
N LEU A 56 -0.41 -2.73 10.97
CA LEU A 56 0.44 -3.90 10.85
C LEU A 56 1.29 -3.75 9.59
N GLU A 57 2.60 -3.66 9.78
CA GLU A 57 3.54 -3.55 8.70
C GLU A 57 3.67 -4.87 7.92
N GLY A 58 3.76 -4.82 6.59
CA GLY A 58 3.87 -6.02 5.78
C GLY A 58 3.93 -5.76 4.27
N VAL A 59 4.47 -6.75 3.56
CA VAL A 59 4.51 -6.79 2.09
C VAL A 59 3.98 -8.15 1.65
N VAL A 60 2.92 -8.17 0.86
CA VAL A 60 2.30 -9.40 0.36
C VAL A 60 2.00 -9.26 -1.12
N ARG A 61 2.20 -10.35 -1.88
CA ARG A 61 1.80 -10.42 -3.28
C ARG A 61 0.42 -11.03 -3.38
N PHE A 62 -0.48 -10.36 -4.10
CA PHE A 62 -1.81 -10.86 -4.38
C PHE A 62 -2.15 -10.74 -5.86
N GLY A 63 -2.31 -11.88 -6.53
CA GLY A 63 -2.32 -11.93 -7.98
C GLY A 63 -1.05 -11.28 -8.55
N SER A 64 -1.22 -10.32 -9.44
CA SER A 64 -0.13 -9.51 -10.00
C SER A 64 0.28 -8.32 -9.12
N THR A 65 -0.54 -7.92 -8.16
CA THR A 65 -0.35 -6.70 -7.36
C THR A 65 0.51 -6.97 -6.13
N LEU A 66 1.50 -6.11 -5.88
CA LEU A 66 2.23 -6.05 -4.62
C LEU A 66 1.51 -5.13 -3.64
N VAL A 67 0.98 -5.68 -2.55
CA VAL A 67 0.31 -4.91 -1.49
C VAL A 67 1.32 -4.61 -0.39
N VAL A 68 1.44 -3.34 -0.04
CA VAL A 68 2.40 -2.82 0.95
C VAL A 68 1.64 -2.07 2.03
N ASN A 69 1.86 -2.45 3.28
CA ASN A 69 1.44 -1.69 4.44
C ASN A 69 2.70 -1.25 5.22
N PRO A 70 3.02 0.05 5.31
CA PRO A 70 4.19 0.52 6.03
C PRO A 70 4.02 0.41 7.56
N GLY A 71 2.84 0.04 8.05
CA GLY A 71 2.49 0.07 9.45
C GLY A 71 2.14 1.48 9.91
N SER A 72 2.60 1.85 11.11
CA SER A 72 2.32 3.16 11.69
C SER A 72 3.59 3.77 12.28
N ALA A 73 3.89 5.00 11.86
CA ALA A 73 5.06 5.73 12.32
C ALA A 73 4.97 6.14 13.80
N THR A 74 3.76 6.26 14.35
CA THR A 74 3.53 6.76 15.72
C THR A 74 2.72 5.82 16.59
N LEU A 75 2.09 4.78 16.01
CA LEU A 75 1.25 3.82 16.73
C LEU A 75 1.41 2.41 16.13
N PRO A 76 2.65 1.88 16.04
CA PRO A 76 2.93 0.58 15.41
C PRO A 76 2.14 -0.52 16.10
N ARG A 77 1.45 -1.37 15.32
CA ARG A 77 0.64 -2.48 15.83
C ARG A 77 -0.34 -2.07 16.95
N ASN A 78 -0.78 -0.81 16.95
CA ASN A 78 -1.67 -0.24 17.98
C ASN A 78 -1.04 -0.14 19.38
N LEU A 79 0.29 -0.09 19.47
CA LEU A 79 1.03 0.06 20.72
C LEU A 79 1.48 1.51 20.95
N VAL A 80 1.40 1.95 22.21
CA VAL A 80 1.84 3.28 22.65
C VAL A 80 3.25 3.20 23.23
N GLY A 81 4.10 4.19 22.92
CA GLY A 81 5.46 4.29 23.48
C GLY A 81 6.48 3.34 22.84
N VAL A 82 6.12 2.71 21.72
CA VAL A 82 7.03 1.88 20.92
C VAL A 82 7.41 2.63 19.65
N PRO A 83 8.69 2.61 19.25
CA PRO A 83 9.10 3.23 17.99
C PRO A 83 8.41 2.61 16.77
N GLY A 84 7.96 3.47 15.85
CA GLY A 84 7.11 3.09 14.72
C GLY A 84 7.83 2.50 13.51
N THR A 85 7.10 2.36 12.41
CA THR A 85 7.61 1.88 11.13
C THR A 85 7.27 2.82 9.98
N VAL A 86 8.14 2.86 8.96
CA VAL A 86 7.90 3.54 7.68
C VAL A 86 8.28 2.62 6.52
N GLY A 87 7.61 2.77 5.38
CA GLY A 87 7.93 2.05 4.16
C GLY A 87 8.68 2.93 3.17
N ILE A 88 9.77 2.42 2.60
CA ILE A 88 10.46 3.02 1.46
C ILE A 88 10.18 2.15 0.24
N LEU A 89 9.52 2.73 -0.76
CA LEU A 89 9.34 2.15 -2.09
C LEU A 89 10.32 2.85 -3.02
N GLU A 90 11.34 2.12 -3.47
CA GLU A 90 12.30 2.63 -4.45
C GLU A 90 11.93 2.08 -5.84
N ILE A 91 11.93 2.97 -6.83
CA ILE A 91 11.58 2.63 -8.21
C ILE A 91 12.73 3.10 -9.09
N ALA A 92 13.47 2.13 -9.60
CA ALA A 92 14.55 2.33 -10.55
C ALA A 92 14.03 2.31 -11.99
N SER A 93 14.88 2.80 -12.91
CA SER A 93 14.55 2.83 -14.33
C SER A 93 14.16 1.46 -14.87
N GLY A 94 13.17 1.44 -15.76
CA GLY A 94 12.68 0.19 -16.38
C GLY A 94 11.68 -0.60 -15.52
N GLY A 95 11.17 -0.01 -14.44
CA GLY A 95 10.11 -0.59 -13.62
C GLY A 95 10.61 -1.57 -12.55
N HIS A 96 11.92 -1.57 -12.27
CA HIS A 96 12.47 -2.33 -11.15
C HIS A 96 12.10 -1.66 -9.84
N LEU A 97 11.39 -2.37 -8.96
CA LEU A 97 10.95 -1.85 -7.67
C LEU A 97 11.54 -2.67 -6.52
N SER A 98 11.88 -1.98 -5.43
CA SER A 98 12.22 -2.58 -4.15
C SER A 98 11.37 -1.94 -3.05
N VAL A 99 11.07 -2.71 -2.00
CA VAL A 99 10.31 -2.24 -0.85
C VAL A 99 11.08 -2.61 0.41
N GLU A 100 11.29 -1.63 1.27
CA GLU A 100 11.86 -1.82 2.60
C GLU A 100 10.90 -1.24 3.64
N ILE A 101 10.74 -1.95 4.76
CA ILE A 101 10.05 -1.43 5.94
C ILE A 101 11.11 -1.18 7.01
N ILE A 102 11.25 0.08 7.40
CA ILE A 102 12.24 0.55 8.35
C ILE A 102 11.56 0.74 9.71
N LYS A 103 12.15 0.16 10.76
CA LYS A 103 11.81 0.50 12.15
C LYS A 103 12.52 1.79 12.51
N LEU A 104 11.77 2.74 13.03
CA LEU A 104 12.32 3.95 13.64
C LEU A 104 12.85 3.54 15.02
N GLY A 105 14.04 3.95 15.45
CA GLY A 105 14.55 3.68 16.81
C GLY A 105 15.65 2.63 16.91
#